data_AF-A0A523HX72-F1
#
_entry.id   AF-A0A523HX72-F1
#
_cell.length_a   1.000
_cell.length_b   1.000
_cell.length_c   1.000
_cell.angle_alpha   90.00
_cell.angle_beta   90.00
_cell.angle_gamma   90.00
#
_symmetry.space_group_name_H-M   'P 1'
#
loop_
_entity.id
_entity.type
_entity.pdbx_description
1 polymer ?
#
loop_
_entity_poly.entity_id
_entity_poly.type
_entity_poly.pdbx_seq_one_letter_code
_entity_poly.pdbx_strand_id
1 'polypeptide(L)'
;MSISDIELMMSANIPRKTEKMAHLLQPILRGLLSWIFILNLSLMAYAGDEKSKTTDASWPSFRGRYASGVADGQNLPDQWNGENGANIKWKTPIPGLAHSSPIVWGKRIFVTTAISSAGDHSFKHGLYGEGTASEDRSVHHWRVYCLDKTSGEIIWDELAAESVPKDKRHIKATYANSTPATNGKIVVAFFGSEGLFAFNADGTLLWKKDLGRLNLGAYDLPDYEWGTASSPIIYRDLVIVQCDTQGEDFLIAL
;
A
#
# COMPACT_ATOMS: atom_id res chain seq x y z
N MET A 1 24.80 -37.87 -36.70
CA MET A 1 23.71 -38.50 -35.93
C MET A 1 23.18 -37.40 -35.01
N SER A 2 22.12 -36.63 -35.27
CA SER A 2 20.91 -36.63 -36.13
C SER A 2 20.54 -35.13 -36.30
N ILE A 3 20.31 -34.52 -37.48
CA ILE A 3 19.06 -34.51 -38.32
C ILE A 3 17.82 -34.16 -37.45
N SER A 4 16.94 -33.19 -37.70
CA SER A 4 16.57 -32.28 -38.81
C SER A 4 15.67 -31.17 -38.20
N ASP A 5 15.39 -30.01 -38.81
CA ASP A 5 14.27 -29.86 -39.75
C ASP A 5 14.42 -28.62 -40.65
N ILE A 6 14.33 -28.90 -41.95
CA ILE A 6 14.32 -27.99 -43.09
C ILE A 6 12.86 -27.77 -43.47
N GLU A 7 12.46 -26.50 -43.55
CA GLU A 7 11.15 -26.06 -44.05
C GLU A 7 11.10 -26.26 -45.57
N LEU A 8 10.18 -27.12 -46.04
CA LEU A 8 10.00 -27.43 -47.46
C LEU A 8 8.72 -26.76 -47.98
N MET A 9 8.90 -25.92 -49.00
CA MET A 9 7.81 -25.42 -49.85
C MET A 9 7.03 -26.56 -50.49
N MET A 10 5.70 -26.47 -50.48
CA MET A 10 4.85 -27.13 -51.47
C MET A 10 3.85 -26.14 -52.07
N SER A 11 4.13 -25.78 -53.33
CA SER A 11 3.20 -25.21 -54.29
C SER A 11 2.22 -26.30 -54.75
N ALA A 12 0.92 -26.06 -54.63
CA ALA A 12 -0.11 -26.83 -55.31
C ALA A 12 -0.96 -25.89 -56.19
N ASN A 13 -0.79 -26.05 -57.50
CA ASN A 13 -1.55 -25.42 -58.56
C ASN A 13 -2.72 -26.35 -58.92
N ILE A 14 -3.98 -25.94 -58.68
CA ILE A 14 -5.20 -26.65 -59.10
C ILE A 14 -6.20 -25.62 -59.65
N PRO A 15 -6.95 -25.91 -60.74
CA PRO A 15 -7.27 -24.93 -61.78
C PRO A 15 -8.57 -24.13 -61.57
N ARG A 16 -8.67 -23.04 -62.33
CA ARG A 16 -9.84 -22.16 -62.49
C ARG A 16 -11.03 -22.86 -63.14
N LYS A 17 -12.19 -22.78 -62.49
CA LYS A 17 -13.58 -22.81 -63.01
C LYS A 17 -14.42 -22.38 -61.80
N THR A 18 -15.18 -21.29 -61.76
CA THR A 18 -16.06 -20.65 -62.74
C THR A 18 -16.33 -19.22 -62.30
N GLU A 19 -16.18 -18.27 -63.22
CA GLU A 19 -16.77 -16.94 -63.12
C GLU A 19 -18.31 -17.02 -63.18
N LYS A 20 -18.95 -15.92 -62.73
CA LYS A 20 -20.36 -15.54 -62.91
C LYS A 20 -21.34 -15.91 -61.79
N MET A 21 -21.14 -15.37 -60.58
CA MET A 21 -22.24 -15.14 -59.62
C MET A 21 -21.93 -14.03 -58.57
N ALA A 22 -20.94 -13.15 -58.80
CA ALA A 22 -20.52 -12.17 -57.77
C ALA A 22 -21.07 -10.74 -57.92
N HIS A 23 -21.76 -10.42 -59.01
CA HIS A 23 -22.19 -9.03 -59.29
C HIS A 23 -23.68 -8.73 -59.09
N LEU A 24 -24.52 -9.70 -58.69
CA LEU A 24 -25.96 -9.48 -58.53
C LEU A 24 -26.46 -9.34 -57.08
N LEU A 25 -25.61 -9.45 -56.06
CA LEU A 25 -26.02 -9.41 -54.65
C LEU A 25 -25.41 -8.26 -53.83
N GLN A 26 -24.60 -7.39 -54.44
CA GLN A 26 -23.92 -6.30 -53.73
C GLN A 26 -24.79 -5.13 -53.22
N PRO A 27 -25.96 -4.79 -53.81
CA PRO A 27 -26.77 -3.69 -53.27
C PRO A 27 -27.66 -4.10 -52.08
N ILE A 28 -27.98 -5.40 -51.91
CA ILE A 28 -28.88 -5.87 -50.85
C ILE A 28 -28.11 -6.14 -49.54
N LEU A 29 -26.85 -6.57 -49.60
CA LEU A 29 -26.02 -6.74 -48.39
C LEU A 29 -25.55 -5.42 -47.76
N ARG A 30 -25.49 -4.31 -48.50
CA ARG A 30 -25.05 -3.01 -47.95
C ARG A 30 -26.11 -2.31 -47.09
N GLY A 31 -27.39 -2.61 -47.30
CA GLY A 31 -28.50 -2.03 -46.53
C GLY A 31 -28.72 -2.68 -45.15
N LEU A 32 -28.55 -3.99 -45.05
CA LEU A 32 -28.76 -4.75 -43.80
C LEU A 32 -27.62 -4.58 -42.78
N LEU A 33 -26.40 -4.30 -43.23
CA LEU A 33 -25.25 -4.04 -42.36
C LEU A 33 -25.28 -2.65 -41.71
N SER A 34 -25.96 -1.67 -42.29
CA SER A 34 -26.08 -0.31 -41.70
C SER A 34 -27.12 -0.23 -40.58
N TRP A 35 -28.14 -1.10 -40.55
CA TRP A 35 -29.15 -1.10 -39.49
C TRP A 35 -28.69 -1.86 -38.23
N ILE A 36 -27.85 -2.90 -38.40
CA ILE A 36 -27.25 -3.63 -37.27
C ILE A 36 -26.21 -2.77 -36.54
N PHE A 37 -25.54 -1.84 -37.25
CA PHE A 37 -24.57 -0.92 -36.64
C PHE A 37 -25.24 0.17 -35.79
N ILE A 38 -26.42 0.66 -36.18
CA ILE A 38 -27.15 1.71 -35.43
C ILE A 38 -27.90 1.14 -34.22
N LEU A 39 -28.36 -0.12 -34.27
CA LEU A 39 -28.95 -0.80 -33.10
C LEU A 39 -27.91 -1.22 -32.04
N ASN A 40 -26.66 -1.47 -32.43
CA ASN A 40 -25.58 -1.75 -31.47
C ASN A 40 -25.01 -0.49 -30.81
N LEU A 41 -25.12 0.68 -31.47
CA LEU A 41 -24.69 1.95 -30.88
C LEU A 41 -25.67 2.51 -29.85
N SER A 42 -26.96 2.14 -29.92
CA SER A 42 -27.98 2.58 -28.97
C SER A 42 -28.13 1.66 -27.75
N LEU A 43 -27.60 0.43 -27.79
CA LEU A 43 -27.46 -0.43 -26.58
C LEU A 43 -26.17 -0.16 -25.79
N MET A 44 -25.14 0.44 -26.38
CA MET A 44 -23.91 0.81 -25.65
C MET A 44 -24.03 2.13 -24.86
N ALA A 45 -25.04 2.97 -25.15
CA ALA A 45 -25.28 4.22 -24.42
C ALA A 45 -26.10 4.04 -23.13
N TYR A 46 -26.47 2.79 -22.80
CA TYR A 46 -27.15 2.42 -21.55
C TYR A 46 -26.39 1.34 -20.77
N ALA A 47 -25.07 1.30 -20.91
CA ALA A 47 -24.25 0.98 -19.75
C ALA A 47 -24.35 2.19 -18.82
N GLY A 48 -25.40 2.20 -18.00
CA GLY A 48 -25.55 3.18 -16.94
C GLY A 48 -24.23 3.29 -16.22
N ASP A 49 -23.80 4.53 -16.02
CA ASP A 49 -22.75 4.89 -15.10
C ASP A 49 -23.24 4.42 -13.72
N GLU A 50 -23.04 3.13 -13.42
CA GLU A 50 -23.13 2.62 -12.06
C GLU A 50 -22.02 3.36 -11.34
N LYS A 51 -22.36 4.53 -10.80
CA LYS A 51 -21.74 5.05 -9.60
C LYS A 51 -21.90 3.95 -8.58
N SER A 52 -20.92 3.05 -8.56
CA SER A 52 -20.70 2.14 -7.47
C SER A 52 -20.81 3.00 -6.23
N LYS A 53 -21.87 2.80 -5.46
CA LYS A 53 -21.92 3.23 -4.07
C LYS A 53 -20.89 2.38 -3.34
N THR A 54 -19.61 2.57 -3.64
CA THR A 54 -18.61 2.36 -2.63
C THR A 54 -18.87 3.48 -1.61
N THR A 55 -19.65 3.16 -0.59
CA THR A 55 -19.28 3.66 0.74
C THR A 55 -17.93 3.02 1.03
N ASP A 56 -16.88 3.52 0.37
CA ASP A 56 -15.54 3.00 0.51
C ASP A 56 -15.12 3.39 1.91
N ALA A 57 -15.32 2.44 2.82
CA ALA A 57 -14.96 2.47 4.23
C ALA A 57 -13.43 2.45 4.37
N SER A 58 -12.78 3.41 3.71
CA SER A 58 -11.35 3.62 3.69
C SER A 58 -10.94 4.40 4.94
N TRP A 59 -9.79 4.03 5.49
CA TRP A 59 -9.14 4.63 6.65
C TRP A 59 -7.71 5.00 6.24
N PRO A 60 -7.54 6.13 5.52
CA PRO A 60 -6.33 6.37 4.71
C PRO A 60 -5.07 6.73 5.49
N SER A 61 -5.18 7.14 6.75
CA SER A 61 -4.07 7.72 7.53
C SER A 61 -4.32 7.57 9.02
N PHE A 62 -3.41 8.08 9.85
CA PHE A 62 -3.62 8.18 11.30
C PHE A 62 -4.96 8.89 11.58
N ARG A 63 -5.78 8.28 12.47
CA ARG A 63 -7.15 8.71 12.78
C ARG A 63 -8.11 8.76 11.58
N GLY A 64 -7.79 8.08 10.49
CA GLY A 64 -8.70 7.87 9.37
C GLY A 64 -8.98 9.13 8.57
N ARG A 65 -10.17 9.17 7.95
CA ARG A 65 -10.54 10.26 7.04
C ARG A 65 -10.62 11.60 7.81
N TYR A 66 -10.01 12.63 7.22
CA TYR A 66 -9.89 13.97 7.80
C TYR A 66 -9.21 13.99 9.18
N ALA A 67 -8.44 12.95 9.54
CA ALA A 67 -7.83 12.77 10.86
C ALA A 67 -8.83 12.85 12.04
N SER A 68 -10.10 12.59 11.79
CA SER A 68 -11.19 12.79 12.75
C SER A 68 -11.22 11.74 13.86
N GLY A 69 -10.82 10.50 13.55
CA GLY A 69 -10.97 9.35 14.44
C GLY A 69 -12.40 8.82 14.49
N VAL A 70 -13.24 9.15 13.49
CA VAL A 70 -14.66 8.78 13.45
C VAL A 70 -14.90 7.65 12.45
N ALA A 71 -15.61 6.61 12.88
CA ALA A 71 -15.93 5.42 12.10
C ALA A 71 -17.45 5.16 12.02
N ASP A 72 -18.27 6.22 12.10
CA ASP A 72 -19.72 6.10 12.13
C ASP A 72 -20.27 5.41 10.87
N GLY A 73 -21.31 4.60 11.06
CA GLY A 73 -21.97 3.87 9.97
C GLY A 73 -21.21 2.66 9.44
N GLN A 74 -20.08 2.27 10.05
CA GLN A 74 -19.29 1.08 9.64
C GLN A 74 -19.86 -0.25 10.16
N ASN A 75 -20.87 -0.21 11.03
CA ASN A 75 -21.48 -1.39 11.66
C ASN A 75 -20.44 -2.34 12.28
N LEU A 76 -19.54 -1.77 13.07
CA LEU A 76 -18.45 -2.50 13.73
C LEU A 76 -19.01 -3.43 14.83
N PRO A 77 -18.42 -4.62 15.03
CA PRO A 77 -18.83 -5.49 16.13
C PRO A 77 -18.58 -4.81 17.48
N ASP A 78 -19.58 -4.83 18.35
CA ASP A 78 -19.53 -4.31 19.72
C ASP A 78 -18.99 -5.33 20.73
N GLN A 79 -18.83 -6.59 20.30
CA GLN A 79 -18.24 -7.68 21.05
C GLN A 79 -17.18 -8.39 20.20
N TRP A 80 -16.04 -8.74 20.78
CA TRP A 80 -15.02 -9.57 20.16
C TRP A 80 -14.13 -10.21 21.22
N ASN A 81 -13.41 -11.29 20.88
CA ASN A 81 -12.52 -11.94 21.82
C ASN A 81 -11.24 -12.45 21.13
N GLY A 82 -10.09 -11.93 21.59
CA GLY A 82 -8.76 -12.26 21.08
C GLY A 82 -8.32 -13.71 21.31
N GLU A 83 -8.72 -14.29 22.45
CA GLU A 83 -8.30 -15.61 22.94
C GLU A 83 -9.02 -16.74 22.22
N ASN A 84 -10.35 -16.67 22.12
CA ASN A 84 -11.18 -17.71 21.50
C ASN A 84 -11.54 -17.43 20.03
N GLY A 85 -11.23 -16.24 19.52
CA GLY A 85 -11.45 -15.87 18.12
C GLY A 85 -12.85 -15.36 17.79
N ALA A 86 -13.74 -15.16 18.76
CA ALA A 86 -15.07 -14.62 18.50
C ALA A 86 -15.01 -13.25 17.80
N ASN A 87 -15.76 -13.11 16.71
CA ASN A 87 -15.78 -11.93 15.83
C ASN A 87 -14.41 -11.53 15.25
N ILE A 88 -13.45 -12.46 15.17
CA ILE A 88 -12.19 -12.28 14.43
C ILE A 88 -12.30 -12.95 13.08
N LYS A 89 -12.17 -12.18 12.00
CA LYS A 89 -12.30 -12.69 10.63
C LYS A 89 -11.07 -13.45 10.15
N TRP A 90 -9.89 -12.95 10.46
CA TRP A 90 -8.59 -13.55 10.12
C TRP A 90 -7.50 -12.97 11.01
N LYS A 91 -6.34 -13.63 11.04
CA LYS A 91 -5.12 -13.17 11.71
C LYS A 91 -3.94 -13.42 10.78
N THR A 92 -3.09 -12.42 10.62
CA THR A 92 -1.89 -12.51 9.77
C THR A 92 -0.67 -12.13 10.60
N PRO A 93 0.30 -13.05 10.81
CA PRO A 93 1.54 -12.72 11.49
C PRO A 93 2.34 -11.69 10.66
N ILE A 94 2.70 -10.57 11.29
CA ILE A 94 3.61 -9.56 10.71
C ILE A 94 4.89 -9.57 11.55
N PRO A 95 6.07 -9.87 10.97
CA PRO A 95 7.32 -9.85 11.72
C PRO A 95 7.69 -8.45 12.22
N GLY A 96 8.54 -8.41 13.25
CA GLY A 96 9.05 -7.16 13.80
C GLY A 96 8.12 -6.51 14.83
N LEU A 97 8.32 -5.21 15.06
CA LEU A 97 7.60 -4.44 16.07
C LEU A 97 7.18 -3.07 15.52
N ALA A 98 5.92 -2.69 15.77
CA ALA A 98 5.34 -1.43 15.31
C ALA A 98 4.29 -0.88 16.28
N HIS A 99 4.21 0.45 16.40
CA HIS A 99 3.05 1.13 17.00
C HIS A 99 2.16 1.81 15.96
N SER A 100 2.63 1.89 14.71
CA SER A 100 1.83 2.38 13.60
C SER A 100 0.49 1.67 13.52
N SER A 101 -0.57 2.41 13.20
CA SER A 101 -1.87 1.82 12.93
C SER A 101 -1.93 1.27 11.49
N PRO A 102 -2.65 0.17 11.23
CA PRO A 102 -2.97 -0.22 9.87
C PRO A 102 -3.86 0.85 9.21
N ILE A 103 -3.63 1.09 7.91
CA ILE A 103 -4.51 1.95 7.10
C ILE A 103 -5.24 1.11 6.06
N VAL A 104 -6.43 1.54 5.65
CA VAL A 104 -7.31 0.81 4.74
C VAL A 104 -7.67 1.66 3.54
N TRP A 105 -7.54 1.11 2.33
CA TRP A 105 -8.04 1.73 1.12
C TRP A 105 -8.68 0.70 0.20
N GLY A 106 -10.00 0.79 0.00
CA GLY A 106 -10.76 -0.23 -0.72
C GLY A 106 -10.60 -1.62 -0.11
N LYS A 107 -9.99 -2.53 -0.88
CA LYS A 107 -9.71 -3.92 -0.48
C LYS A 107 -8.29 -4.13 0.05
N ARG A 108 -7.46 -3.09 0.15
CA ARG A 108 -6.07 -3.19 0.60
C ARG A 108 -5.93 -2.65 2.03
N ILE A 109 -5.11 -3.32 2.82
CA ILE A 109 -4.64 -2.87 4.14
C ILE A 109 -3.15 -2.67 4.04
N PHE A 110 -2.64 -1.51 4.47
CA PHE A 110 -1.21 -1.25 4.52
C PHE A 110 -0.72 -1.18 5.97
N VAL A 111 0.41 -1.83 6.24
CA VAL A 111 1.02 -1.95 7.56
C VAL A 111 2.51 -1.66 7.46
N THR A 112 3.07 -1.02 8.48
CA THR A 112 4.51 -0.78 8.59
C THR A 112 5.09 -1.54 9.77
N THR A 113 6.35 -1.97 9.67
CA THR A 113 7.06 -2.65 10.76
C THR A 113 8.57 -2.41 10.68
N ALA A 114 9.26 -2.63 11.80
CA ALA A 114 10.72 -2.70 11.87
C ALA A 114 11.13 -4.06 12.45
N ILE A 115 11.88 -4.84 11.68
CA ILE A 115 12.33 -6.20 12.04
C ILE A 115 13.80 -6.14 12.45
N SER A 116 14.10 -6.39 13.72
CA SER A 116 15.49 -6.42 14.19
C SER A 116 16.17 -7.77 13.91
N SER A 117 17.45 -7.73 13.59
CA SER A 117 18.25 -8.92 13.35
C SER A 117 18.62 -9.64 14.65
N ALA A 118 18.39 -9.05 15.82
CA ALA A 118 18.62 -9.69 17.11
C ALA A 118 17.52 -10.71 17.50
N GLY A 119 16.36 -10.67 16.83
CA GLY A 119 15.30 -11.69 16.94
C GLY A 119 14.41 -11.62 18.18
N ASP A 120 14.84 -10.97 19.27
CA ASP A 120 13.99 -10.72 20.45
C ASP A 120 13.38 -9.32 20.38
N HIS A 121 12.11 -9.26 19.97
CA HIS A 121 11.32 -8.03 20.00
C HIS A 121 10.36 -8.06 21.20
N SER A 122 10.89 -8.11 22.43
CA SER A 122 10.03 -8.04 23.61
C SER A 122 9.45 -6.62 23.79
N PHE A 123 8.20 -6.45 23.38
CA PHE A 123 7.38 -5.31 23.80
C PHE A 123 7.03 -5.47 25.28
N LYS A 124 7.55 -4.57 26.13
CA LYS A 124 7.26 -4.57 27.58
C LYS A 124 6.15 -3.58 27.91
N HIS A 125 4.97 -4.09 28.23
CA HIS A 125 3.83 -3.29 28.68
C HIS A 125 3.94 -2.91 30.17
N GLY A 126 3.62 -1.65 30.53
CA GLY A 126 3.49 -1.22 31.94
C GLY A 126 3.95 0.22 32.23
N LEU A 127 3.78 0.65 33.49
CA LEU A 127 4.12 1.98 34.00
C LEU A 127 5.53 2.05 34.64
N TYR A 128 6.54 1.49 33.98
CA TYR A 128 7.93 1.51 34.44
C TYR A 128 8.89 2.00 33.34
N GLY A 129 10.16 2.24 33.68
CA GLY A 129 11.22 2.63 32.74
C GLY A 129 11.12 4.07 32.28
N GLU A 130 11.07 5.02 33.21
CA GLU A 130 11.17 6.44 32.90
C GLU A 130 12.49 6.73 32.18
N GLY A 131 12.41 7.14 30.91
CA GLY A 131 13.57 7.52 30.12
C GLY A 131 14.56 6.39 29.79
N THR A 132 14.14 5.13 29.96
CA THR A 132 15.01 4.00 29.65
C THR A 132 15.05 3.77 28.13
N ALA A 133 16.25 3.80 27.56
CA ALA A 133 16.47 3.49 26.15
C ALA A 133 16.44 1.99 25.89
N SER A 134 16.02 1.58 24.69
CA SER A 134 16.17 0.22 24.23
C SER A 134 17.63 -0.08 23.90
N GLU A 135 18.11 -1.22 24.38
CA GLU A 135 19.44 -1.75 24.04
C GLU A 135 19.52 -2.32 22.62
N ASP A 136 18.38 -2.50 21.93
CA ASP A 136 18.37 -3.04 20.57
C ASP A 136 18.83 -1.98 19.56
N ARG A 137 20.11 -2.13 19.20
CA ARG A 137 20.83 -1.36 18.18
C ARG A 137 21.30 -2.27 17.04
N SER A 138 20.67 -3.44 16.88
CA SER A 138 20.98 -4.36 15.80
C SER A 138 20.55 -3.81 14.43
N VAL A 139 20.93 -4.48 13.34
CA VAL A 139 20.42 -4.12 12.01
C VAL A 139 18.91 -4.31 12.00
N HIS A 140 18.18 -3.33 11.52
CA HIS A 140 16.74 -3.39 11.35
C HIS A 140 16.38 -3.34 9.86
N HIS A 141 15.30 -4.05 9.52
CA HIS A 141 14.64 -4.00 8.22
C HIS A 141 13.31 -3.29 8.41
N TRP A 142 13.19 -2.07 7.88
CA TRP A 142 11.93 -1.32 7.87
C TRP A 142 11.14 -1.72 6.65
N ARG A 143 9.92 -2.22 6.86
CA ARG A 143 9.11 -2.83 5.81
C ARG A 143 7.72 -2.25 5.75
N VAL A 144 7.15 -2.26 4.55
CA VAL A 144 5.76 -1.92 4.26
C VAL A 144 5.09 -3.17 3.70
N TYR A 145 3.98 -3.56 4.29
CA TYR A 145 3.16 -4.69 3.86
C TYR A 145 1.86 -4.18 3.25
N CYS A 146 1.37 -4.87 2.22
CA CYS A 146 -0.01 -4.80 1.77
C CYS A 146 -0.69 -6.13 1.94
N LEU A 147 -1.87 -6.11 2.58
CA LEU A 147 -2.70 -7.28 2.79
C LEU A 147 -4.03 -7.12 2.05
N ASP A 148 -4.61 -8.24 1.62
CA ASP A 148 -6.01 -8.27 1.20
C ASP A 148 -6.91 -8.14 2.45
N LYS A 149 -7.81 -7.16 2.43
CA LYS A 149 -8.73 -6.88 3.55
C LYS A 149 -9.69 -8.05 3.83
N THR A 150 -9.99 -8.87 2.84
CA THR A 150 -10.98 -9.94 2.93
C THR A 150 -10.38 -11.21 3.49
N SER A 151 -9.24 -11.67 2.96
CA SER A 151 -8.56 -12.90 3.37
C SER A 151 -7.50 -12.69 4.44
N GLY A 152 -6.91 -11.49 4.54
CA GLY A 152 -5.75 -11.22 5.37
C GLY A 152 -4.43 -11.64 4.74
N GLU A 153 -4.44 -12.18 3.52
CA GLU A 153 -3.22 -12.62 2.84
C GLU A 153 -2.32 -11.44 2.50
N ILE A 154 -1.00 -11.63 2.64
CA ILE A 154 0.00 -10.65 2.21
C ILE A 154 0.04 -10.67 0.68
N ILE A 155 -0.29 -9.53 0.07
CA ILE A 155 -0.20 -9.29 -1.37
C ILE A 155 1.24 -8.97 -1.74
N TRP A 156 1.89 -8.09 -0.97
CA TRP A 156 3.30 -7.75 -1.13
C TRP A 156 3.92 -7.29 0.19
N ASP A 157 5.25 -7.39 0.26
CA ASP A 157 6.10 -7.04 1.40
C ASP A 157 7.39 -6.39 0.87
N GLU A 158 7.50 -5.08 1.06
CA GLU A 158 8.56 -4.26 0.49
C GLU A 158 9.50 -3.71 1.55
N LEU A 159 10.81 -3.81 1.27
CA LEU A 159 11.86 -3.26 2.10
C LEU A 159 12.01 -1.76 1.80
N ALA A 160 11.75 -0.91 2.79
CA ALA A 160 11.95 0.53 2.69
C ALA A 160 13.41 0.91 3.01
N ALA A 161 13.94 0.38 4.11
CA ALA A 161 15.29 0.66 4.56
C ALA A 161 15.89 -0.54 5.32
N GLU A 162 17.21 -0.65 5.27
CA GLU A 162 17.99 -1.59 6.07
C GLU A 162 19.22 -0.88 6.61
N SER A 163 19.34 -0.81 7.94
CA SER A 163 20.48 -0.17 8.61
C SER A 163 20.48 -0.46 10.12
N VAL A 164 21.58 -0.14 10.79
CA VAL A 164 21.54 0.10 12.23
C VAL A 164 20.78 1.41 12.47
N PRO A 165 19.76 1.46 13.35
CA PRO A 165 18.94 2.66 13.53
C PRO A 165 19.79 3.88 13.88
N LYS A 166 19.51 5.04 13.29
CA LYS A 166 20.33 6.25 13.48
C LYS A 166 20.18 6.84 14.89
N ASP A 167 18.99 6.73 15.47
CA ASP A 167 18.66 7.19 16.82
C ASP A 167 18.29 6.00 17.70
N LYS A 168 18.52 6.09 19.00
CA LYS A 168 17.91 5.20 19.99
C LYS A 168 16.41 5.46 20.05
N ARG A 169 15.73 4.63 20.82
CA ARG A 169 14.32 4.79 21.14
C ARG A 169 14.08 4.47 22.60
N HIS A 170 12.99 5.00 23.13
CA HIS A 170 12.49 4.56 24.42
C HIS A 170 12.12 3.06 24.36
N ILE A 171 12.27 2.32 25.47
CA ILE A 171 11.89 0.90 25.53
C ILE A 171 10.42 0.65 25.17
N LYS A 172 9.56 1.66 25.34
CA LYS A 172 8.12 1.64 25.00
C LYS A 172 7.79 2.24 23.64
N ALA A 173 8.78 2.58 22.82
CA ALA A 173 8.61 3.01 21.45
C ALA A 173 9.04 1.88 20.50
N THR A 174 8.79 2.02 19.21
CA THR A 174 9.35 1.16 18.15
C THR A 174 10.08 2.01 17.12
N TYR A 175 10.82 1.39 16.21
CA TYR A 175 11.38 2.10 15.05
C TYR A 175 10.36 2.24 13.89
N ALA A 176 9.10 1.85 14.11
CA ALA A 176 7.97 1.97 13.19
C ALA A 176 6.73 2.50 13.94
N ASN A 177 6.86 3.68 14.56
CA ASN A 177 5.77 4.30 15.31
C ASN A 177 4.76 5.02 14.41
N SER A 178 5.27 5.67 13.36
CA SER A 178 4.47 6.54 12.49
C SER A 178 3.52 5.72 11.63
N THR A 179 2.24 6.10 11.61
CA THR A 179 1.22 5.47 10.78
C THR A 179 1.39 5.91 9.32
N PRO A 180 1.42 5.00 8.34
CA PRO A 180 1.52 5.39 6.93
C PRO A 180 0.29 6.19 6.47
N ALA A 181 0.36 6.78 5.28
CA ALA A 181 -0.76 7.45 4.64
C ALA A 181 -0.96 7.01 3.20
N THR A 182 -2.21 6.97 2.72
CA THR A 182 -2.53 6.66 1.32
C THR A 182 -3.67 7.51 0.80
N ASN A 183 -3.63 7.80 -0.50
CA ASN A 183 -4.74 8.35 -1.28
C ASN A 183 -5.28 7.34 -2.31
N GLY A 184 -4.89 6.07 -2.18
CA GLY A 184 -5.22 4.99 -3.11
C GLY A 184 -4.30 4.86 -4.32
N LYS A 185 -3.51 5.89 -4.63
CA LYS A 185 -2.51 5.85 -5.72
C LYS A 185 -1.12 5.56 -5.18
N ILE A 186 -0.78 6.22 -4.08
CA ILE A 186 0.50 6.06 -3.39
C ILE A 186 0.28 5.67 -1.93
N VAL A 187 1.27 4.99 -1.35
CA VAL A 187 1.39 4.70 0.08
C VAL A 187 2.68 5.34 0.56
N VAL A 188 2.58 6.20 1.57
CA VAL A 188 3.71 6.92 2.15
C VAL A 188 3.99 6.36 3.53
N ALA A 189 5.22 5.92 3.76
CA ALA A 189 5.70 5.44 5.04
C ALA A 189 6.84 6.34 5.54
N PHE A 190 6.78 6.70 6.81
CA PHE A 190 7.80 7.51 7.47
C PHE A 190 8.44 6.70 8.59
N PHE A 191 9.76 6.55 8.54
CA PHE A 191 10.50 5.77 9.53
C PHE A 191 11.46 6.65 10.33
N GLY A 192 11.21 7.95 10.43
CA GLY A 192 12.09 8.86 11.16
C GLY A 192 13.37 9.17 10.41
N SER A 193 14.48 9.05 11.11
CA SER A 193 15.81 9.33 10.57
C SER A 193 16.20 8.39 9.44
N GLU A 194 15.54 7.25 9.33
CA GLU A 194 15.67 6.30 8.23
C GLU A 194 15.01 6.81 6.94
N GLY A 195 14.09 7.77 7.05
CA GLY A 195 13.59 8.56 5.95
C GLY A 195 12.09 8.42 5.67
N LEU A 196 11.67 9.07 4.59
CA LEU A 196 10.31 9.09 4.08
C LEU A 196 10.27 8.38 2.71
N PHE A 197 9.33 7.47 2.54
CA PHE A 197 9.26 6.58 1.38
C PHE A 197 7.86 6.62 0.78
N ALA A 198 7.77 6.64 -0.55
CA ALA A 198 6.50 6.46 -1.25
C ALA A 198 6.55 5.27 -2.20
N PHE A 199 5.51 4.46 -2.12
CA PHE A 199 5.27 3.30 -2.98
C PHE A 199 4.00 3.55 -3.78
N ASN A 200 3.89 2.94 -4.96
CA ASN A 200 2.59 2.83 -5.62
C ASN A 200 1.72 1.78 -4.89
N ALA A 201 0.46 1.64 -5.31
CA ALA A 201 -0.44 0.66 -4.71
C ALA A 201 0.10 -0.78 -4.74
N ASP A 202 0.88 -1.14 -5.76
CA ASP A 202 1.41 -2.48 -6.02
C ASP A 202 2.79 -2.75 -5.40
N GLY A 203 3.29 -1.84 -4.55
CA GLY A 203 4.53 -2.02 -3.81
C GLY A 203 5.78 -1.52 -4.53
N THR A 204 5.69 -0.97 -5.74
CA THR A 204 6.86 -0.38 -6.40
C THR A 204 7.26 0.92 -5.70
N LEU A 205 8.51 1.00 -5.22
CA LEU A 205 9.08 2.23 -4.69
C LEU A 205 9.10 3.32 -5.78
N LEU A 206 8.46 4.45 -5.50
CA LEU A 206 8.40 5.63 -6.38
C LEU A 206 9.52 6.61 -6.06
N TRP A 207 9.70 6.91 -4.77
CA TRP A 207 10.77 7.79 -4.30
C TRP A 207 11.08 7.54 -2.84
N LYS A 208 12.28 7.98 -2.44
CA LYS A 208 12.71 8.06 -1.05
C LYS A 208 13.31 9.44 -0.78
N LYS A 209 13.11 9.95 0.43
CA LYS A 209 13.67 11.20 0.91
C LYS A 209 14.38 10.96 2.23
N ASP A 210 15.70 11.15 2.23
CA ASP A 210 16.48 11.24 3.46
C ASP A 210 16.26 12.62 4.08
N LEU A 211 15.85 12.64 5.35
CA LEU A 211 15.62 13.86 6.14
C LEU A 211 16.79 14.14 7.10
N GLY A 212 17.85 13.33 7.04
CA GLY A 212 18.93 13.38 8.00
C GLY A 212 18.55 12.71 9.32
N ARG A 213 19.37 12.93 10.34
CA ARG A 213 19.08 12.48 11.70
C ARG A 213 18.13 13.47 12.36
N LEU A 214 16.91 13.01 12.65
CA LEU A 214 15.92 13.71 13.44
C LEU A 214 16.21 13.37 14.91
N ASN A 215 16.93 14.23 15.62
CA ASN A 215 17.25 13.99 17.04
C ASN A 215 15.97 14.17 17.88
N LEU A 216 15.40 13.07 18.39
CA LEU A 216 14.12 13.05 19.13
C LEU A 216 14.32 12.93 20.65
N GLY A 217 15.39 13.56 21.16
CA GLY A 217 15.68 13.69 22.58
C GLY A 217 14.63 14.52 23.34
N ALA A 218 14.60 14.42 24.67
CA ALA A 218 13.91 15.41 25.51
C ALA A 218 14.64 16.76 25.47
N TYR A 219 13.91 17.87 25.61
CA TYR A 219 14.48 19.25 25.51
C TYR A 219 15.60 19.52 26.52
N ASP A 220 15.47 18.96 27.71
CA ASP A 220 16.43 19.08 28.81
C ASP A 220 17.42 17.92 28.88
N LEU A 221 17.15 16.81 28.19
CA LEU A 221 17.93 15.58 28.23
C LEU A 221 18.07 14.98 26.80
N PRO A 222 18.97 15.52 25.95
CA PRO A 222 19.07 15.11 24.55
C PRO A 222 19.52 13.66 24.34
N ASP A 223 20.16 13.04 25.35
CA ASP A 223 20.49 11.60 25.32
C ASP A 223 19.26 10.69 25.50
N TYR A 224 18.11 11.25 25.89
CA TYR A 224 16.83 10.55 26.10
C TYR A 224 16.00 10.58 24.83
N GLU A 225 16.40 9.78 23.84
CA GLU A 225 15.71 9.69 22.54
C GLU A 225 14.43 8.85 22.65
N TRP A 226 13.28 9.48 22.40
CA TRP A 226 11.97 8.85 22.56
C TRP A 226 11.55 8.00 21.35
N GLY A 227 12.01 8.38 20.16
CA GLY A 227 11.56 7.84 18.88
C GLY A 227 10.47 8.71 18.23
N THR A 228 10.19 8.46 16.95
CA THR A 228 9.25 9.28 16.17
C THR A 228 7.80 9.12 16.62
N ALA A 229 7.00 10.16 16.45
CA ALA A 229 5.54 10.10 16.69
C ALA A 229 4.71 10.66 15.53
N SER A 230 5.22 11.67 14.81
CA SER A 230 4.51 12.27 13.69
C SER A 230 4.23 11.26 12.58
N SER A 231 3.04 11.31 12.01
CA SER A 231 2.63 10.48 10.86
C SER A 231 2.46 11.37 9.62
N PRO A 232 2.83 10.89 8.41
CA PRO A 232 2.60 11.63 7.19
C PRO A 232 1.10 11.87 6.94
N ILE A 233 0.80 12.96 6.26
CA ILE A 233 -0.52 13.20 5.65
C ILE A 233 -0.36 13.48 4.17
N ILE A 234 -1.39 13.13 3.39
CA ILE A 234 -1.48 13.46 1.98
C ILE A 234 -2.59 14.49 1.81
N TYR A 235 -2.25 15.66 1.27
CA TYR A 235 -3.21 16.71 0.98
C TYR A 235 -3.04 17.18 -0.46
N ARG A 236 -4.04 16.89 -1.30
CA ARG A 236 -3.98 17.11 -2.75
C ARG A 236 -2.79 16.37 -3.37
N ASP A 237 -1.84 17.12 -3.90
CA ASP A 237 -0.59 16.69 -4.51
C ASP A 237 0.61 16.71 -3.56
N LEU A 238 0.40 17.10 -2.29
CA LEU A 238 1.46 17.22 -1.29
C LEU A 238 1.52 16.04 -0.33
N VAL A 239 2.73 15.61 -0.01
CA VAL A 239 3.04 14.79 1.16
C VAL A 239 3.62 15.67 2.25
N ILE A 240 2.95 15.74 3.41
CA ILE A 240 3.33 16.63 4.51
C ILE A 240 3.74 15.82 5.73
N VAL A 241 4.87 16.17 6.34
CA VAL A 241 5.35 15.58 7.60
C VAL A 241 5.88 16.69 8.51
N GLN A 242 5.45 16.65 9.77
CA GLN A 242 6.01 17.47 10.84
C GLN A 242 7.19 16.74 11.48
N CYS A 243 8.35 17.38 11.52
CA CYS A 243 9.57 16.86 12.11
C CYS A 243 9.97 17.76 13.28
N ASP A 244 9.46 17.44 14.47
CA ASP A 244 9.88 18.06 15.72
C ASP A 244 11.10 17.32 16.25
N THR A 245 12.16 18.05 16.55
CA THR A 245 13.45 17.54 16.96
C THR A 245 14.04 18.41 18.07
N GLN A 246 15.20 18.05 18.59
CA GLN A 246 16.00 18.93 19.45
C GLN A 246 16.74 20.03 18.68
N GLY A 247 16.83 19.91 17.35
CA GLY A 247 17.62 20.77 16.48
C GLY A 247 16.74 21.76 15.72
N GLU A 248 16.95 21.80 14.40
CA GLU A 248 16.08 22.56 13.52
C GLU A 248 14.79 21.79 13.27
N ASP A 249 13.71 22.26 13.89
CA ASP A 249 12.37 21.77 13.61
C ASP A 249 11.92 22.25 12.24
N PHE A 250 11.26 21.37 11.50
CA PHE A 250 10.73 21.73 10.20
C PHE A 250 9.47 20.96 9.85
N LEU A 251 8.70 21.56 8.95
CA LEU A 251 7.65 20.90 8.22
C LEU A 251 8.10 20.71 6.79
N ILE A 252 8.05 19.48 6.29
CA ILE A 252 8.33 19.18 4.90
C ILE A 252 7.02 19.00 4.13
N ALA A 253 6.96 19.56 2.92
CA ALA A 253 5.92 19.32 1.93
C ALA A 253 6.60 18.95 0.60
N LEU A 254 6.38 17.73 0.12
CA LEU A 254 6.90 17.20 -1.14
C LEU A 254 5.82 17.12 -2.20
#